data_AF-A0A1Q6QBU8-F1
#
_entry.id   AF-A0A1Q6QBU8-F1
#
_cell.length_a   1.000
_cell.length_b   1.000
_cell.length_c   1.000
_cell.angle_alpha   90.00
_cell.angle_beta   90.00
_cell.angle_gamma   90.00
#
_symmetry.space_group_name_H-M   'P 1'
#
loop_
_entity.id
_entity.type
_entity.pdbx_description
1 polymer ?
#
loop_
_entity_poly.entity_id
_entity_poly.type
_entity_poly.pdbx_seq_one_letter_code
_entity_poly.pdbx_strand_id
1 'polypeptide(L)'
;MPKRIGDDRDSMDKTQLNIPVQRETRRMPEPTHSKSKRERASRERTVHPRAHSIFKTRTKKPNFVLSVATTTFRLSFVLALCTALALLGAVVGIAKAFVDTAPTLDLAALDAQDKTSFIYDSNGNLITDYKGTEDRIMVSIDEIPDMLQNAFIAVEDARFYEHNGVDVKRIVGALVANFTSGSTQGGSTITQQLIKQTVLSSEQSYKRKLQEAYLAMELETRYTKKQILESYLNTIFLGGSYYGVRVAAYGYFGKELDQLTLRECAMLAGLTRSPNYYNPRSNFYTRNTAGSSTPDITNNRTDYVLRQMRENGLITVYRRARPLDSKRIGKISGVYGYVCLSALCRIRHQRRGRSLP
;
A
#
# COMPACT_ATOMS: atom_id res chain seq x y z
N MET A 1 -42.77 45.79 20.35
CA MET A 1 -43.54 46.69 19.47
C MET A 1 -43.10 46.46 18.02
N PRO A 2 -43.99 45.97 17.14
CA PRO A 2 -43.86 46.08 15.69
C PRO A 2 -44.93 47.02 15.12
N LYS A 3 -44.59 47.93 14.20
CA LYS A 3 -45.54 48.71 13.38
C LYS A 3 -44.75 49.36 12.21
N ARG A 4 -45.24 49.60 10.99
CA ARG A 4 -46.50 49.40 10.22
C ARG A 4 -46.21 50.05 8.83
N ILE A 5 -46.58 49.47 7.68
CA ILE A 5 -47.83 49.62 6.87
C ILE A 5 -47.69 50.49 5.61
N GLY A 6 -48.33 49.98 4.55
CA GLY A 6 -48.95 50.65 3.39
C GLY A 6 -48.87 49.68 2.21
N ASP A 7 -49.86 48.84 1.85
CA ASP A 7 -51.29 49.09 1.47
C ASP A 7 -51.39 50.22 0.42
N ASP A 8 -52.06 50.12 -0.74
CA ASP A 8 -53.28 49.41 -1.19
C ASP A 8 -53.15 49.14 -2.71
N ARG A 9 -53.65 48.05 -3.31
CA ARG A 9 -55.04 47.60 -3.59
C ARG A 9 -55.81 48.35 -4.70
N ASP A 10 -56.61 47.53 -5.37
CA ASP A 10 -57.72 47.78 -6.31
C ASP A 10 -57.41 48.02 -7.80
N SER A 11 -58.15 47.44 -8.76
CA SER A 11 -59.22 46.43 -8.74
C SER A 11 -59.66 46.12 -10.19
N MET A 12 -60.43 45.02 -10.35
CA MET A 12 -61.38 44.71 -11.44
C MET A 12 -60.78 44.27 -12.80
N ASP A 13 -61.30 43.30 -13.56
CA ASP A 13 -62.60 42.63 -13.53
C ASP A 13 -62.53 41.22 -14.19
N LYS A 14 -63.54 40.44 -13.82
CA LYS A 14 -63.96 39.07 -14.11
C LYS A 14 -64.13 38.82 -15.62
N THR A 15 -64.23 37.58 -16.13
CA THR A 15 -65.53 36.86 -16.15
C THR A 15 -65.39 35.55 -16.96
N GLN A 16 -65.66 34.41 -16.30
CA GLN A 16 -66.34 33.18 -16.78
C GLN A 16 -65.64 32.23 -17.78
N LEU A 17 -65.97 30.94 -17.89
CA LEU A 17 -66.67 29.89 -17.09
C LEU A 17 -66.75 28.65 -18.03
N ASN A 18 -66.89 27.45 -17.45
CA ASN A 18 -67.47 26.21 -18.00
C ASN A 18 -66.62 25.30 -18.92
N ILE A 19 -66.18 24.12 -18.45
CA ILE A 19 -66.85 22.83 -18.13
C ILE A 19 -66.86 21.85 -19.33
N PRO A 20 -66.48 20.57 -19.15
CA PRO A 20 -66.25 19.58 -20.21
C PRO A 20 -67.54 18.88 -20.68
N VAL A 21 -67.54 18.34 -21.91
CA VAL A 21 -68.67 17.52 -22.42
C VAL A 21 -68.17 16.27 -23.15
N GLN A 22 -68.43 15.11 -22.53
CA GLN A 22 -68.54 13.81 -23.19
C GLN A 22 -69.72 13.82 -24.16
N ARG A 23 -69.57 13.22 -25.35
CA ARG A 23 -70.72 12.81 -26.16
C ARG A 23 -70.80 11.29 -26.21
N GLU A 24 -71.57 10.79 -25.27
CA GLU A 24 -72.28 9.53 -25.31
C GLU A 24 -73.51 9.69 -26.22
N THR A 25 -73.67 8.86 -27.24
CA THR A 25 -74.94 8.73 -27.97
C THR A 25 -75.56 7.37 -27.64
N ARG A 26 -76.68 7.44 -26.93
CA ARG A 26 -77.45 6.29 -26.43
C ARG A 26 -78.82 6.29 -27.12
N ARG A 27 -79.15 5.18 -27.83
CA ARG A 27 -80.47 4.46 -27.87
C ARG A 27 -81.72 5.21 -28.40
N MET A 28 -82.80 4.67 -28.98
CA MET A 28 -83.41 3.33 -29.24
C MET A 28 -84.34 3.44 -30.53
N PRO A 29 -85.46 2.69 -30.75
CA PRO A 29 -85.58 1.36 -31.38
C PRO A 29 -86.60 1.23 -32.55
N GLU A 30 -86.58 0.06 -33.22
CA GLU A 30 -87.65 -0.70 -33.94
C GLU A 30 -88.49 -0.06 -35.08
N PRO A 31 -88.91 -0.84 -36.13
CA PRO A 31 -89.91 -1.90 -35.95
C PRO A 31 -89.66 -3.23 -36.69
N THR A 32 -90.34 -4.23 -36.14
CA THR A 32 -90.63 -5.58 -36.61
C THR A 32 -91.30 -5.66 -37.99
N HIS A 33 -90.94 -6.65 -38.81
CA HIS A 33 -91.86 -7.40 -39.70
C HIS A 33 -91.15 -8.68 -40.20
N SER A 34 -91.46 -9.84 -39.62
CA SER A 34 -92.41 -10.85 -40.10
C SER A 34 -91.91 -11.77 -41.23
N LYS A 35 -91.69 -13.04 -40.84
CA LYS A 35 -91.98 -14.29 -41.55
C LYS A 35 -91.53 -14.44 -43.01
N SER A 36 -90.66 -15.43 -43.26
CA SER A 36 -91.11 -16.65 -43.96
C SER A 36 -90.10 -17.80 -43.84
N LYS A 37 -90.63 -18.97 -43.46
CA LYS A 37 -90.03 -20.28 -43.68
C LYS A 37 -90.00 -20.57 -45.19
N ARG A 38 -88.90 -21.12 -45.69
CA ARG A 38 -88.80 -22.07 -46.82
C ARG A 38 -87.41 -22.70 -46.77
N GLU A 39 -87.27 -23.85 -46.14
CA GLU A 39 -87.23 -25.18 -46.77
C GLU A 39 -86.10 -25.41 -47.79
N ARG A 40 -85.26 -26.40 -47.44
CA ARG A 40 -84.51 -27.35 -48.27
C ARG A 40 -83.55 -26.81 -49.35
N ALA A 41 -82.26 -27.00 -49.09
CA ALA A 41 -81.44 -27.89 -49.92
C ALA A 41 -80.11 -28.25 -49.22
N SER A 42 -79.90 -29.55 -49.07
CA SER A 42 -78.69 -30.26 -48.69
C SER A 42 -77.41 -29.72 -49.37
N ARG A 43 -76.42 -29.34 -48.55
CA ARG A 43 -74.99 -29.47 -48.89
C ARG A 43 -74.23 -29.84 -47.61
N GLU A 44 -73.94 -31.12 -47.46
CA GLU A 44 -72.88 -31.59 -46.57
C GLU A 44 -71.60 -30.80 -46.87
N ARG A 45 -71.14 -30.03 -45.88
CA ARG A 45 -69.73 -29.65 -45.78
C ARG A 45 -69.16 -30.44 -44.64
N THR A 46 -68.45 -31.50 -44.98
CA THR A 46 -67.56 -32.23 -44.09
C THR A 46 -66.55 -31.24 -43.50
N VAL A 47 -66.72 -30.93 -42.21
CA VAL A 47 -65.75 -30.17 -41.44
C VAL A 47 -64.65 -31.15 -41.04
N HIS A 48 -63.56 -31.18 -41.79
CA HIS A 48 -62.35 -31.86 -41.33
C HIS A 48 -61.79 -31.11 -40.09
N PRO A 49 -61.50 -31.80 -38.98
CA PRO A 49 -60.85 -31.18 -37.85
C PRO A 49 -59.42 -30.79 -38.27
N ARG A 50 -59.09 -29.50 -38.20
CA ARG A 50 -57.71 -29.05 -38.40
C ARG A 50 -56.85 -29.63 -37.29
N ALA A 51 -56.07 -30.65 -37.61
CA ALA A 51 -55.06 -31.21 -36.72
C ALA A 51 -54.09 -30.09 -36.32
N HIS A 52 -54.11 -29.70 -35.04
CA HIS A 52 -53.13 -28.78 -34.48
C HIS A 52 -51.82 -29.55 -34.26
N SER A 53 -50.98 -29.59 -35.30
CA SER A 53 -49.62 -30.12 -35.20
C SER A 53 -48.79 -29.22 -34.28
N ILE A 54 -48.31 -29.77 -33.16
CA ILE A 54 -47.34 -29.14 -32.24
C ILE A 54 -45.98 -28.95 -32.94
N PHE A 55 -45.71 -29.69 -34.01
CA PHE A 55 -44.49 -29.59 -34.79
C PHE A 55 -44.63 -28.52 -35.88
N LYS A 56 -44.16 -27.31 -35.55
CA LYS A 56 -43.94 -26.22 -36.52
C LYS A 56 -42.59 -26.47 -37.20
N THR A 57 -42.58 -26.74 -38.51
CA THR A 57 -41.33 -26.87 -39.25
C THR A 57 -40.59 -25.53 -39.26
N ARG A 58 -39.29 -25.55 -38.97
CA ARG A 58 -38.44 -24.35 -38.91
C ARG A 58 -38.31 -23.76 -40.32
N THR A 59 -39.01 -22.65 -40.59
CA THR A 59 -39.16 -22.07 -41.94
C THR A 59 -37.97 -21.24 -42.43
N LYS A 60 -37.02 -20.88 -41.55
CA LYS A 60 -35.79 -20.16 -41.94
C LYS A 60 -34.60 -21.12 -41.92
N LYS A 61 -34.01 -21.36 -43.10
CA LYS A 61 -32.70 -22.01 -43.22
C LYS A 61 -31.69 -21.17 -42.42
N PRO A 62 -30.96 -21.75 -41.45
CA PRO A 62 -29.92 -20.99 -40.78
C PRO A 62 -28.90 -20.53 -41.82
N ASN A 63 -28.47 -19.28 -41.74
CA ASN A 63 -27.40 -18.77 -42.60
C ASN A 63 -26.15 -19.60 -42.30
N PHE A 64 -25.77 -20.51 -43.21
CA PHE A 64 -24.67 -21.46 -43.04
C PHE A 64 -23.38 -20.78 -42.57
N VAL A 65 -23.07 -19.62 -43.17
CA VAL A 65 -21.93 -18.78 -42.81
C VAL A 65 -22.03 -18.28 -41.36
N LEU A 66 -23.21 -17.88 -40.90
CA LEU A 66 -23.43 -17.41 -39.52
C LEU A 66 -23.34 -18.56 -38.51
N SER A 67 -23.84 -19.75 -38.85
CA SER A 67 -23.68 -20.93 -37.98
C SER A 67 -22.22 -21.38 -37.88
N VAL A 68 -21.46 -21.31 -38.97
CA VAL A 68 -20.03 -21.62 -38.95
C VAL A 68 -19.29 -20.55 -38.15
N ALA A 69 -19.50 -19.26 -38.42
CA ALA A 69 -18.82 -18.18 -37.70
C ALA A 69 -19.09 -18.19 -36.19
N THR A 70 -20.34 -18.41 -35.77
CA THR A 70 -20.69 -18.49 -34.34
C THR A 70 -20.11 -19.74 -33.67
N THR A 71 -20.00 -20.86 -34.38
CA THR A 71 -19.37 -22.08 -33.86
C THR A 71 -17.85 -21.91 -33.76
N THR A 72 -17.20 -21.32 -34.76
CA THR A 72 -15.78 -20.99 -34.74
C THR A 72 -15.46 -20.03 -33.59
N PHE A 73 -16.24 -18.95 -33.41
CA PHE A 73 -16.04 -18.02 -32.29
C PHE A 73 -16.20 -18.70 -30.92
N ARG A 74 -17.22 -19.57 -30.76
CA ARG A 74 -17.38 -20.37 -29.53
C ARG A 74 -16.18 -21.29 -29.28
N LEU A 75 -15.71 -22.01 -30.30
CA LEU A 75 -14.55 -22.89 -30.17
C LEU A 75 -13.27 -22.12 -29.86
N SER A 76 -13.05 -20.97 -30.50
CA SER A 76 -11.92 -20.07 -30.19
C SER A 76 -11.97 -19.53 -28.76
N PHE A 77 -13.16 -19.15 -28.28
CA PHE A 77 -13.35 -18.71 -26.89
C PHE A 77 -13.08 -19.84 -25.88
N VAL A 78 -13.60 -21.04 -26.13
CA VAL A 78 -13.35 -22.21 -25.28
C VAL A 78 -11.86 -22.57 -25.29
N LEU A 79 -11.21 -22.56 -26.46
CA LEU A 79 -9.78 -22.80 -26.56
C LEU A 79 -8.97 -21.76 -25.78
N ALA A 80 -9.32 -20.47 -25.91
CA ALA A 80 -8.68 -19.38 -25.15
C ALA A 80 -8.88 -19.52 -23.63
N LEU A 81 -10.06 -19.97 -23.20
CA LEU A 81 -10.32 -20.25 -21.79
C LEU A 81 -9.51 -21.45 -21.28
N CYS A 82 -9.47 -22.54 -22.05
CA CYS A 82 -8.68 -23.73 -21.71
C CYS A 82 -7.18 -23.41 -21.64
N THR A 83 -6.65 -22.63 -22.58
CA THR A 83 -5.25 -22.20 -22.52
C THR A 83 -4.99 -21.27 -21.35
N ALA A 84 -5.89 -20.32 -21.04
CA ALA A 84 -5.76 -19.47 -19.86
C ALA A 84 -5.75 -20.28 -18.56
N LEU A 85 -6.62 -21.27 -18.42
CA LEU A 85 -6.65 -22.17 -17.26
C LEU A 85 -5.40 -23.05 -17.17
N ALA A 86 -4.91 -23.57 -18.30
CA ALA A 86 -3.66 -24.35 -18.34
C ALA A 86 -2.45 -23.50 -17.93
N LEU A 87 -2.36 -22.26 -18.43
CA LEU A 87 -1.32 -21.31 -18.03
C LEU A 87 -1.41 -20.96 -16.55
N LEU A 88 -2.63 -20.72 -16.03
CA LEU A 88 -2.83 -20.47 -14.62
C LEU A 88 -2.40 -21.67 -13.77
N GLY A 89 -2.76 -22.89 -14.17
CA GLY A 89 -2.32 -24.12 -13.52
C GLY A 89 -0.81 -24.28 -13.51
N ALA A 90 -0.13 -23.98 -14.61
CA ALA A 90 1.33 -23.99 -14.70
C ALA A 90 1.97 -22.95 -13.75
N VAL A 91 1.44 -21.72 -13.72
CA VAL A 91 1.92 -20.66 -12.81
C VAL A 91 1.74 -21.08 -11.35
N VAL A 92 0.59 -21.63 -10.99
CA VAL A 92 0.32 -22.13 -9.63
C VAL A 92 1.24 -23.30 -9.28
N GLY A 93 1.47 -24.23 -10.21
CA GLY A 93 2.38 -25.35 -10.03
C GLY A 93 3.83 -24.90 -9.78
N ILE A 94 4.32 -23.93 -10.55
CA ILE A 94 5.64 -23.33 -10.36
C ILE A 94 5.73 -22.61 -9.01
N ALA A 95 4.71 -21.81 -8.68
CA ALA A 95 4.67 -21.10 -7.40
C ALA A 95 4.72 -22.08 -6.21
N LYS A 96 3.95 -23.18 -6.28
CA LYS A 96 3.98 -24.24 -5.28
C LYS A 96 5.38 -24.85 -5.15
N ALA A 97 6.02 -25.22 -6.27
CA ALA A 97 7.36 -25.79 -6.23
C ALA A 97 8.41 -24.84 -5.58
N PHE A 98 8.25 -23.53 -5.77
CA PHE A 98 9.11 -22.54 -5.12
C PHE A 98 8.81 -22.38 -3.63
N VAL A 99 7.55 -22.47 -3.22
CA VAL A 99 7.15 -22.47 -1.81
C VAL A 99 7.63 -23.73 -1.09
N ASP A 100 7.51 -24.90 -1.71
CA ASP A 100 7.95 -26.18 -1.14
C ASP A 100 9.48 -26.22 -0.95
N THR A 101 10.23 -25.35 -1.64
CA THR A 101 11.69 -25.19 -1.50
C THR A 101 12.07 -23.96 -0.66
N ALA A 102 11.09 -23.31 0.00
CA ALA A 102 11.38 -22.24 0.95
C ALA A 102 12.12 -22.82 2.18
N PRO A 103 13.11 -22.10 2.73
CA PRO A 103 13.68 -22.49 4.00
C PRO A 103 12.59 -22.48 5.07
N THR A 104 12.68 -23.37 6.04
CA THR A 104 11.81 -23.33 7.21
C THR A 104 12.03 -22.01 7.95
N LEU A 105 10.94 -21.36 8.35
CA LEU A 105 11.01 -20.12 9.11
C LEU A 105 11.62 -20.40 10.49
N ASP A 106 12.93 -20.23 10.62
CA ASP A 106 13.64 -20.29 11.88
C ASP A 106 13.52 -18.95 12.59
N LEU A 107 12.72 -18.93 13.65
CA LEU A 107 12.47 -17.73 14.44
C LEU A 107 13.72 -17.30 15.20
N ALA A 108 14.61 -18.23 15.53
CA ALA A 108 15.89 -17.89 16.16
C ALA A 108 16.77 -17.04 15.23
N ALA A 109 16.63 -17.20 13.91
CA ALA A 109 17.36 -16.38 12.94
C ALA A 109 16.98 -14.90 12.98
N LEU A 110 15.74 -14.57 13.42
CA LEU A 110 15.32 -13.17 13.62
C LEU A 110 16.02 -12.53 14.83
N ASP A 111 16.33 -13.33 15.85
CA ASP A 111 16.96 -12.87 17.09
C ASP A 111 18.50 -12.96 17.06
N ALA A 112 19.04 -13.89 16.28
CA ALA A 112 20.46 -14.20 16.14
C ALA A 112 21.24 -13.20 15.26
N GLN A 113 20.73 -11.99 15.14
CA GLN A 113 21.36 -10.93 14.36
C GLN A 113 22.60 -10.39 15.07
N ASP A 114 23.60 -9.97 14.29
CA ASP A 114 24.81 -9.33 14.83
C ASP A 114 24.47 -8.08 15.65
N LYS A 115 25.02 -7.99 16.86
CA LYS A 115 24.78 -6.89 17.81
C LYS A 115 26.10 -6.23 18.21
N THR A 116 26.04 -4.94 18.50
CA THR A 116 27.19 -4.19 19.02
C THR A 116 27.51 -4.65 20.44
N SER A 117 28.77 -5.00 20.69
CA SER A 117 29.27 -5.37 22.01
C SER A 117 29.80 -4.14 22.74
N PHE A 118 29.64 -4.09 24.06
CA PHE A 118 30.09 -2.96 24.89
C PHE A 118 31.08 -3.44 25.95
N ILE A 119 32.22 -2.74 26.05
CA ILE A 119 33.29 -3.05 27.00
C ILE A 119 33.27 -1.98 28.09
N TYR A 120 33.09 -2.41 29.34
CA TYR A 120 33.01 -1.53 30.52
C TYR A 120 34.24 -1.70 31.42
N ASP A 121 34.58 -0.65 32.17
CA ASP A 121 35.58 -0.73 33.24
C ASP A 121 35.00 -1.40 34.50
N SER A 122 35.84 -1.65 35.50
CA SER A 122 35.43 -2.26 36.77
C SER A 122 34.43 -1.42 37.58
N ASN A 123 34.25 -0.14 37.22
CA ASN A 123 33.32 0.79 37.85
C ASN A 123 32.02 0.93 37.05
N GLY A 124 31.85 0.20 35.95
CA GLY A 124 30.68 0.25 35.08
C GLY A 124 30.70 1.41 34.06
N ASN A 125 31.80 2.13 33.90
CA ASN A 125 31.92 3.15 32.86
C ASN A 125 32.21 2.50 31.51
N LEU A 126 31.50 2.92 30.46
CA LEU A 126 31.77 2.45 29.11
C LEU A 126 33.18 2.88 28.66
N ILE A 127 34.02 1.91 28.32
CA ILE A 127 35.35 2.14 27.74
C ILE A 127 35.24 2.31 26.23
N THR A 128 34.65 1.32 25.56
CA THR A 128 34.50 1.29 24.10
C THR A 128 33.41 0.31 23.69
N ASP A 129 32.87 0.49 22.50
CA ASP A 129 32.10 -0.51 21.78
C ASP A 129 33.01 -1.35 20.85
N TYR A 130 32.59 -2.59 20.58
CA TYR A 130 33.14 -3.44 19.54
C TYR A 130 32.00 -3.85 18.59
N LYS A 131 32.17 -3.48 17.32
CA LYS A 131 31.22 -3.77 16.25
C LYS A 131 31.95 -4.41 15.09
N GLY A 132 31.31 -5.40 14.47
CA GLY A 132 31.76 -6.00 13.22
C GLY A 132 31.47 -5.08 12.04
N THR A 133 31.00 -5.65 10.94
CA THR A 133 30.54 -4.88 9.77
C THR A 133 29.20 -4.18 10.01
N GLU A 134 28.39 -4.71 10.94
CA GLU A 134 27.08 -4.19 11.30
C GLU A 134 27.11 -3.55 12.71
N ASP A 135 26.72 -2.30 12.81
CA ASP A 135 26.44 -1.62 14.08
C ASP A 135 24.94 -1.75 14.36
N ARG A 136 24.57 -2.35 15.49
CA ARG A 136 23.17 -2.60 15.85
C ARG A 136 22.96 -2.52 17.36
N ILE A 137 22.03 -1.68 17.76
CA ILE A 137 21.53 -1.58 19.15
C ILE A 137 20.03 -1.82 19.09
N MET A 138 19.60 -2.95 19.64
CA MET A 138 18.18 -3.32 19.70
C MET A 138 17.47 -2.48 20.76
N VAL A 139 16.26 -2.03 20.41
CA VAL A 139 15.38 -1.27 21.30
C VAL A 139 13.98 -1.84 21.25
N SER A 140 13.24 -1.75 22.36
CA SER A 140 11.84 -2.16 22.38
C SER A 140 10.98 -1.19 21.55
N ILE A 141 9.85 -1.68 21.03
CA ILE A 141 8.94 -0.87 20.20
C ILE A 141 8.42 0.36 20.96
N ASP A 142 8.27 0.26 22.28
CA ASP A 142 7.76 1.33 23.13
C ASP A 142 8.80 2.45 23.34
N GLU A 143 10.09 2.17 23.14
CA GLU A 143 11.15 3.20 23.10
C GLU A 143 11.24 3.91 21.75
N ILE A 144 10.62 3.38 20.70
CA ILE A 144 10.60 3.97 19.38
C ILE A 144 9.42 4.94 19.29
N PRO A 145 9.64 6.25 19.09
CA PRO A 145 8.53 7.21 19.03
C PRO A 145 7.54 6.85 17.92
N ASP A 146 6.24 7.00 18.20
CA ASP A 146 5.17 6.75 17.23
C ASP A 146 5.38 7.50 15.91
N MET A 147 5.91 8.72 15.99
CA MET A 147 6.23 9.53 14.81
C MET A 147 7.28 8.87 13.90
N LEU A 148 8.26 8.18 14.49
CA LEU A 148 9.26 7.41 13.75
C LEU A 148 8.64 6.14 13.16
N GLN A 149 7.90 5.38 13.97
CA GLN A 149 7.17 4.19 13.50
C GLN A 149 6.27 4.53 12.30
N ASN A 150 5.48 5.60 12.43
CA ASN A 150 4.58 6.10 11.40
C ASN A 150 5.32 6.58 10.14
N ALA A 151 6.52 7.13 10.26
CA ALA A 151 7.30 7.55 9.09
C ALA A 151 7.70 6.36 8.22
N PHE A 152 8.13 5.25 8.83
CA PHE A 152 8.45 4.01 8.11
C PHE A 152 7.19 3.37 7.53
N ILE A 153 6.12 3.26 8.31
CA ILE A 153 4.83 2.72 7.84
C ILE A 153 4.33 3.53 6.63
N ALA A 154 4.36 4.86 6.69
CA ALA A 154 3.84 5.71 5.63
C ALA A 154 4.50 5.47 4.26
N VAL A 155 5.81 5.19 4.26
CA VAL A 155 6.59 5.11 3.02
C VAL A 155 6.81 3.68 2.53
N GLU A 156 6.88 2.71 3.44
CA GLU A 156 7.13 1.31 3.10
C GLU A 156 5.84 0.50 2.96
N ASP A 157 4.83 0.78 3.80
CA ASP A 157 3.66 -0.07 3.93
C ASP A 157 2.48 0.64 4.62
N ALA A 158 1.84 1.58 3.91
CA ALA A 158 0.83 2.46 4.51
C ALA A 158 -0.37 1.74 5.17
N ARG A 159 -0.64 0.50 4.74
CA ARG A 159 -1.70 -0.36 5.29
C ARG A 159 -1.15 -1.52 6.12
N PHE A 160 0.03 -1.32 6.73
CA PHE A 160 0.72 -2.34 7.49
C PHE A 160 -0.19 -3.07 8.48
N TYR A 161 -1.09 -2.37 9.17
CA TYR A 161 -2.01 -2.96 10.14
C TYR A 161 -3.25 -3.63 9.53
N GLU A 162 -3.51 -3.50 8.23
CA GLU A 162 -4.74 -4.01 7.58
C GLU A 162 -4.55 -5.35 6.85
N HIS A 163 -3.32 -5.71 6.48
CA HIS A 163 -3.03 -6.94 5.72
C HIS A 163 -2.33 -8.00 6.56
N ASN A 164 -2.30 -9.24 6.07
CA ASN A 164 -1.65 -10.38 6.73
C ASN A 164 -0.41 -10.84 5.93
N GLY A 165 0.69 -10.08 6.02
CA GLY A 165 1.97 -10.39 5.37
C GLY A 165 2.11 -9.86 3.94
N VAL A 166 1.06 -9.90 3.13
CA VAL A 166 1.07 -9.40 1.75
C VAL A 166 -0.11 -8.45 1.51
N ASP A 167 0.17 -7.28 0.93
CA ASP A 167 -0.86 -6.32 0.54
C ASP A 167 -1.28 -6.52 -0.92
N VAL A 168 -2.32 -7.33 -1.13
CA VAL A 168 -2.89 -7.63 -2.46
C VAL A 168 -3.35 -6.36 -3.18
N LYS A 169 -4.01 -5.44 -2.47
CA LYS A 169 -4.50 -4.18 -3.06
C LYS A 169 -3.32 -3.33 -3.55
N ARG A 170 -2.17 -3.35 -2.86
CA ARG A 170 -0.98 -2.62 -3.28
C ARG A 170 -0.29 -3.30 -4.45
N ILE A 171 -0.26 -4.63 -4.49
CA ILE A 171 0.25 -5.38 -5.64
C ILE A 171 -0.55 -5.02 -6.90
N VAL A 172 -1.88 -5.08 -6.83
CA VAL A 172 -2.75 -4.73 -7.97
C VAL A 172 -2.56 -3.26 -8.36
N GLY A 173 -2.53 -2.35 -7.37
CA GLY A 173 -2.29 -0.92 -7.62
C GLY A 173 -0.94 -0.64 -8.29
N ALA A 174 0.13 -1.29 -7.81
CA ALA A 174 1.46 -1.18 -8.38
C ALA A 174 1.53 -1.74 -9.81
N LEU A 175 0.86 -2.88 -10.08
CA LEU A 175 0.77 -3.42 -11.43
C LEU A 175 0.09 -2.42 -12.37
N VAL A 176 -1.09 -1.89 -12.01
CA VAL A 176 -1.81 -0.89 -12.81
C VAL A 176 -0.95 0.35 -13.04
N ALA A 177 -0.33 0.89 -11.98
CA ALA A 177 0.51 2.08 -12.08
C ALA A 177 1.74 1.86 -12.99
N ASN A 178 2.36 0.67 -12.92
CA ASN A 178 3.51 0.33 -13.78
C ASN A 178 3.10 0.27 -15.26
N PHE A 179 1.88 -0.16 -15.58
CA PHE A 179 1.35 -0.17 -16.94
C PHE A 179 0.91 1.21 -17.45
N THR A 180 0.36 2.07 -16.58
CA THR A 180 -0.23 3.34 -17.01
C THR A 180 0.70 4.55 -16.93
N SER A 181 1.63 4.56 -15.96
CA SER A 181 2.35 5.79 -15.58
C SER A 181 3.86 5.74 -15.83
N GLY A 182 4.40 4.61 -16.30
CA GLY A 182 5.84 4.41 -16.49
C GLY A 182 6.68 4.53 -15.20
N SER A 183 6.03 4.74 -14.05
CA SER A 183 6.67 4.90 -12.74
C SER A 183 6.61 3.57 -11.99
N THR A 184 7.78 3.04 -11.61
CA THR A 184 7.86 1.77 -10.89
C THR A 184 7.46 1.96 -9.43
N GLN A 185 6.25 1.53 -9.07
CA GLN A 185 5.82 1.41 -7.68
C GLN A 185 6.19 0.04 -7.11
N GLY A 186 6.71 0.03 -5.88
CA GLY A 186 7.05 -1.19 -5.16
C GLY A 186 5.84 -1.74 -4.39
N GLY A 187 5.57 -3.04 -4.53
CA GLY A 187 4.48 -3.73 -3.84
C GLY A 187 4.87 -4.50 -2.57
N SER A 188 6.06 -4.26 -1.99
CA SER A 188 6.60 -5.12 -0.91
C SER A 188 6.27 -4.61 0.49
N THR A 189 5.74 -5.45 1.36
CA THR A 189 5.36 -5.13 2.76
C THR A 189 6.57 -5.03 3.68
N ILE A 190 6.39 -4.40 4.84
CA ILE A 190 7.41 -4.37 5.90
C ILE A 190 7.80 -5.81 6.28
N THR A 191 6.82 -6.71 6.41
CA THR A 191 7.03 -8.12 6.75
C THR A 191 7.84 -8.85 5.68
N GLN A 192 7.53 -8.63 4.39
CA GLN A 192 8.34 -9.18 3.28
C GLN A 192 9.78 -8.65 3.30
N GLN A 193 9.96 -7.37 3.64
CA GLN A 193 11.29 -6.78 3.75
C GLN A 193 12.09 -7.32 4.93
N LEU A 194 11.44 -7.57 6.07
CA LEU A 194 12.06 -8.21 7.22
C LEU A 194 12.56 -9.62 6.86
N ILE A 195 11.70 -10.45 6.24
CA ILE A 195 12.08 -11.79 5.77
C ILE A 195 13.25 -11.73 4.79
N LYS A 196 13.21 -10.78 3.85
CA LYS A 196 14.29 -10.58 2.88
C LYS A 196 15.64 -10.28 3.54
N GLN A 197 15.64 -9.55 4.65
CA GLN A 197 16.87 -9.11 5.32
C GLN A 197 17.45 -10.17 6.25
N THR A 198 16.63 -11.06 6.78
CA THR A 198 17.00 -11.94 7.90
C THR A 198 17.10 -13.40 7.52
N VAL A 199 16.20 -13.89 6.66
CA VAL A 199 16.03 -15.32 6.39
C VAL A 199 16.54 -15.70 5.00
N LEU A 200 16.34 -14.83 4.02
CA LEU A 200 16.63 -15.13 2.62
C LEU A 200 17.94 -14.49 2.16
N SER A 201 18.59 -15.13 1.19
CA SER A 201 19.78 -14.56 0.53
C SER A 201 19.44 -13.32 -0.29
N SER A 202 20.46 -12.51 -0.62
CA SER A 202 20.31 -11.27 -1.38
C SER A 202 20.02 -11.46 -2.89
N GLU A 203 19.99 -12.70 -3.39
CA GLU A 203 19.88 -13.02 -4.81
C GLU A 203 18.51 -12.63 -5.38
N GLN A 204 18.45 -11.65 -6.28
CA GLN A 204 17.17 -11.20 -6.85
C GLN A 204 16.59 -12.17 -7.88
N SER A 205 15.71 -13.07 -7.43
CA SER A 205 14.95 -13.98 -8.30
C SER A 205 13.44 -13.96 -8.00
N TYR A 206 12.61 -14.33 -9.01
CA TYR A 206 11.17 -14.52 -8.83
C TYR A 206 10.85 -15.60 -7.79
N LYS A 207 11.70 -16.65 -7.72
CA LYS A 207 11.63 -17.69 -6.70
C LYS A 207 11.72 -17.08 -5.30
N ARG A 208 12.79 -16.31 -5.03
CA ARG A 208 12.97 -15.64 -3.73
C ARG A 208 11.78 -14.73 -3.42
N LYS A 209 11.24 -14.02 -4.41
CA LYS A 209 10.11 -13.12 -4.17
C LYS A 209 8.82 -13.85 -3.74
N LEU A 210 8.57 -15.03 -4.30
CA LEU A 210 7.45 -15.88 -3.88
C LEU A 210 7.68 -16.46 -2.49
N GLN A 211 8.92 -16.86 -2.19
CA GLN A 211 9.31 -17.31 -0.84
C GLN A 211 9.16 -16.20 0.21
N GLU A 212 9.55 -14.95 -0.10
CA GLU A 212 9.30 -13.78 0.75
C GLU A 212 7.82 -13.62 1.09
N ALA A 213 6.94 -13.72 0.08
CA ALA A 213 5.51 -13.57 0.28
C ALA A 213 4.94 -14.69 1.16
N TYR A 214 5.33 -15.94 0.90
CA TYR A 214 4.93 -17.09 1.69
C TYR A 214 5.39 -16.99 3.15
N LEU A 215 6.68 -16.78 3.37
CA LEU A 215 7.26 -16.66 4.71
C LEU A 215 6.75 -15.43 5.47
N ALA A 216 6.44 -14.33 4.77
CA ALA A 216 5.80 -13.17 5.39
C ALA A 216 4.40 -13.51 5.91
N MET A 217 3.58 -14.20 5.12
CA MET A 217 2.27 -14.66 5.58
C MET A 217 2.41 -15.62 6.77
N GLU A 218 3.36 -16.56 6.72
CA GLU A 218 3.64 -17.49 7.83
C GLU A 218 4.07 -16.74 9.10
N LEU A 219 4.97 -15.76 8.99
CA LEU A 219 5.45 -14.97 10.13
C LEU A 219 4.30 -14.24 10.84
N GLU A 220 3.37 -13.65 10.09
CA GLU A 220 2.23 -12.91 10.67
C GLU A 220 1.19 -13.82 11.35
N THR A 221 1.22 -15.13 11.11
CA THR A 221 0.40 -16.06 11.90
C THR A 221 0.96 -16.30 13.30
N ARG A 222 2.25 -16.01 13.51
CA ARG A 222 2.98 -16.29 14.76
C ARG A 222 3.31 -15.04 15.57
N TYR A 223 3.49 -13.89 14.91
CA TYR A 223 3.89 -12.63 15.55
C TYR A 223 2.87 -11.52 15.33
N THR A 224 2.76 -10.66 16.34
CA THR A 224 1.94 -9.46 16.24
C THR A 224 2.60 -8.42 15.34
N LYS A 225 1.79 -7.51 14.78
CA LYS A 225 2.27 -6.37 13.98
C LYS A 225 3.31 -5.53 14.71
N LYS A 226 3.15 -5.34 16.02
CA LYS A 226 4.11 -4.59 16.84
C LYS A 226 5.47 -5.27 16.90
N GLN A 227 5.51 -6.58 17.14
CA GLN A 227 6.76 -7.35 17.17
C GLN A 227 7.45 -7.35 15.80
N ILE A 228 6.68 -7.51 14.71
CA ILE A 228 7.24 -7.45 13.36
C ILE A 228 7.84 -6.07 13.07
N LEU A 229 7.14 -5.00 13.46
CA LEU A 229 7.64 -3.64 13.28
C LEU A 229 8.89 -3.38 14.13
N GLU A 230 8.92 -3.86 15.36
CA GLU A 230 10.10 -3.80 16.25
C GLU A 230 11.31 -4.46 15.61
N SER A 231 11.16 -5.73 15.18
CA SER A 231 12.24 -6.48 14.53
C SER A 231 12.71 -5.79 13.25
N TYR A 232 11.78 -5.27 12.45
CA TYR A 232 12.09 -4.53 11.24
C TYR A 232 12.90 -3.26 11.53
N LEU A 233 12.44 -2.41 12.45
CA LEU A 233 13.12 -1.16 12.79
C LEU A 233 14.47 -1.36 13.49
N ASN A 234 14.70 -2.53 14.09
CA ASN A 234 16.00 -2.92 14.66
C ASN A 234 16.95 -3.56 13.63
N THR A 235 16.46 -4.02 12.48
CA THR A 235 17.25 -4.78 11.50
C THR A 235 17.52 -4.03 10.20
N ILE A 236 16.65 -3.08 9.86
CA ILE A 236 16.73 -2.33 8.60
C ILE A 236 18.10 -1.65 8.41
N PHE A 237 18.74 -1.91 7.28
CA PHE A 237 19.96 -1.22 6.88
C PHE A 237 19.65 0.23 6.49
N LEU A 238 20.28 1.19 7.16
CA LEU A 238 20.08 2.63 6.99
C LEU A 238 21.34 3.35 6.47
N GLY A 239 22.28 2.62 5.89
CA GLY A 239 23.45 3.17 5.20
C GLY A 239 24.72 3.18 6.05
N GLY A 240 25.88 3.09 5.38
CA GLY A 240 27.17 2.97 6.06
C GLY A 240 27.28 1.63 6.79
N SER A 241 27.37 1.66 8.12
CA SER A 241 27.35 0.48 8.99
C SER A 241 26.12 0.46 9.91
N TYR A 242 25.12 1.33 9.70
CA TYR A 242 23.99 1.47 10.62
C TYR A 242 22.87 0.48 10.29
N TYR A 243 22.65 -0.48 11.18
CA TYR A 243 21.55 -1.43 11.15
C TYR A 243 20.60 -1.16 12.30
N GLY A 244 19.40 -0.70 11.96
CA GLY A 244 18.38 -0.30 12.90
C GLY A 244 18.36 1.20 13.22
N VAL A 245 17.21 1.65 13.72
CA VAL A 245 16.93 3.08 13.89
C VAL A 245 17.72 3.78 14.99
N ARG A 246 18.07 3.08 16.09
CA ARG A 246 18.80 3.66 17.23
C ARG A 246 20.20 4.13 16.83
N VAL A 247 20.97 3.24 16.23
CA VAL A 247 22.33 3.54 15.76
C VAL A 247 22.32 4.57 14.63
N ALA A 248 21.31 4.56 13.76
CA ALA A 248 21.19 5.54 12.69
C ALA A 248 20.84 6.95 13.23
N ALA A 249 19.93 7.04 14.20
CA ALA A 249 19.59 8.30 14.87
C ALA A 249 20.82 8.93 15.54
N TYR A 250 21.58 8.13 16.28
CA TYR A 250 22.82 8.58 16.91
C TYR A 250 23.90 8.91 15.87
N GLY A 251 24.08 8.06 14.86
CA GLY A 251 25.11 8.21 13.83
C GLY A 251 24.92 9.44 12.93
N TYR A 252 23.68 9.75 12.54
CA TYR A 252 23.37 10.89 11.67
C TYR A 252 23.11 12.20 12.43
N PHE A 253 22.51 12.14 13.62
CA PHE A 253 22.03 13.34 14.33
C PHE A 253 22.62 13.50 15.73
N GLY A 254 23.20 12.45 16.32
CA GLY A 254 23.72 12.48 17.71
C GLY A 254 22.63 12.59 18.73
N LYS A 255 21.49 11.96 18.45
CA LYS A 255 20.28 12.05 19.24
C LYS A 255 19.81 10.66 19.63
N GLU A 256 19.24 10.59 20.81
CA GLU A 256 18.37 9.48 21.20
C GLU A 256 17.07 9.52 20.39
N LEU A 257 16.35 8.40 20.35
CA LEU A 257 15.15 8.26 19.52
C LEU A 257 14.06 9.27 19.90
N ASP A 258 13.84 9.49 21.19
CA ASP A 258 12.86 10.42 21.78
C ASP A 258 13.17 11.91 21.49
N GLN A 259 14.41 12.22 21.10
CA GLN A 259 14.84 13.58 20.73
C GLN A 259 14.69 13.89 19.24
N LEU A 260 14.28 12.90 18.44
CA LEU A 260 14.14 13.07 16.99
C LEU A 260 12.97 14.00 16.65
N THR A 261 13.26 14.93 15.76
CA THR A 261 12.22 15.78 15.15
C THR A 261 11.49 15.02 14.04
N LEU A 262 10.28 15.46 13.69
CA LEU A 262 9.50 14.89 12.58
C LEU A 262 10.30 14.77 11.27
N ARG A 263 11.11 15.79 10.97
CA ARG A 263 11.93 15.81 9.75
C ARG A 263 13.08 14.80 9.81
N GLU A 264 13.66 14.58 10.99
CA GLU A 264 14.71 13.57 11.18
C GLU A 264 14.11 12.16 11.10
N CYS A 265 12.92 11.93 11.68
CA CYS A 265 12.19 10.67 11.50
C CYS A 265 11.88 10.37 10.04
N ALA A 266 11.35 11.36 9.31
CA ALA A 266 11.07 11.23 7.88
C ALA A 266 12.35 11.05 7.05
N MET A 267 13.47 11.64 7.48
CA MET A 267 14.76 11.47 6.82
C MET A 267 15.26 10.04 6.97
N LEU A 268 15.19 9.45 8.18
CA LEU A 268 15.56 8.04 8.42
C LEU A 268 14.69 7.08 7.59
N ALA A 269 13.37 7.25 7.64
CA ALA A 269 12.44 6.46 6.83
C ALA A 269 12.68 6.65 5.32
N GLY A 270 13.20 7.81 4.89
CA GLY A 270 13.54 8.06 3.49
C GLY A 270 14.69 7.19 2.96
N LEU A 271 15.56 6.70 3.84
CA LEU A 271 16.76 5.94 3.49
C LEU A 271 16.45 4.53 2.96
N THR A 272 15.39 3.90 3.45
CA THR A 272 14.99 2.51 3.14
C THR A 272 15.03 2.16 1.65
N ARG A 273 14.63 3.08 0.77
CA ARG A 273 14.61 2.88 -0.68
C ARG A 273 16.00 2.69 -1.28
N SER A 274 16.97 3.47 -0.81
CA SER A 274 18.36 3.41 -1.28
C SER A 274 19.28 4.06 -0.24
N PRO A 275 19.69 3.31 0.80
CA PRO A 275 20.30 3.89 1.98
C PRO A 275 21.59 4.65 1.69
N ASN A 276 22.40 4.17 0.74
CA ASN A 276 23.64 4.81 0.34
C ASN A 276 23.42 6.07 -0.53
N TYR A 277 22.41 6.07 -1.39
CA TYR A 277 22.11 7.22 -2.27
C TYR A 277 21.47 8.38 -1.51
N TYR A 278 20.56 8.09 -0.58
CA TYR A 278 19.89 9.11 0.24
C TYR A 278 20.65 9.45 1.53
N ASN A 279 21.84 8.88 1.73
CA ASN A 279 22.61 9.01 2.95
C ASN A 279 22.86 10.50 3.30
N PRO A 280 22.42 10.99 4.48
CA PRO A 280 22.58 12.39 4.85
C PRO A 280 24.06 12.76 5.04
N ARG A 281 24.89 11.84 5.53
CA ARG A 281 26.31 12.13 5.74
C ARG A 281 27.02 12.38 4.41
N SER A 282 26.80 11.55 3.39
CA SER A 282 27.43 11.77 2.09
C SER A 282 26.87 13.01 1.40
N ASN A 283 25.54 13.18 1.37
CA ASN A 283 24.90 14.26 0.62
C ASN A 283 25.15 15.65 1.19
N PHE A 284 25.38 15.77 2.51
CA PHE A 284 25.64 17.06 3.15
C PHE A 284 27.13 17.42 3.24
N TYR A 285 28.03 16.44 3.37
CA TYR A 285 29.45 16.70 3.64
C TYR A 285 30.40 16.31 2.51
N THR A 286 30.03 15.38 1.64
CA THR A 286 30.87 15.01 0.49
C THR A 286 30.71 16.04 -0.61
N ARG A 287 31.82 16.58 -1.10
CA ARG A 287 31.85 17.48 -2.25
C ARG A 287 31.95 16.65 -3.53
N ASN A 288 31.12 16.95 -4.51
CA ASN A 288 31.24 16.39 -5.85
C ASN A 288 32.44 17.01 -6.61
N THR A 289 32.69 16.54 -7.84
CA THR A 289 33.78 17.03 -8.70
C THR A 289 33.72 18.54 -8.95
N ALA A 290 32.53 19.16 -8.84
CA ALA A 290 32.32 20.59 -8.96
C ALA A 290 32.43 21.35 -7.61
N GLY A 291 32.88 20.70 -6.54
CA GLY A 291 33.06 21.29 -5.21
C GLY A 291 31.76 21.55 -4.43
N SER A 292 30.61 21.07 -4.91
CA SER A 292 29.29 21.28 -4.29
C SER A 292 28.80 20.03 -3.56
N SER A 293 28.09 20.22 -2.44
CA SER A 293 27.33 19.13 -1.80
C SER A 293 25.94 19.00 -2.43
N THR A 294 25.26 17.88 -2.21
CA THR A 294 23.95 17.56 -2.82
C THR A 294 22.87 17.28 -1.76
N PRO A 295 22.63 18.20 -0.81
CA PRO A 295 21.67 17.99 0.27
C PRO A 295 20.22 17.83 -0.24
N ASP A 296 19.94 18.37 -1.43
CA ASP A 296 18.63 18.28 -2.08
C ASP A 296 18.20 16.84 -2.33
N ILE A 297 19.13 15.90 -2.56
CA ILE A 297 18.81 14.47 -2.76
C ILE A 297 18.10 13.91 -1.52
N THR A 298 18.73 14.08 -0.35
CA THR A 298 18.16 13.65 0.94
C THR A 298 16.93 14.48 1.31
N ASN A 299 16.96 15.80 1.10
CA ASN A 299 15.85 16.69 1.46
C ASN A 299 14.60 16.40 0.63
N ASN A 300 14.71 16.20 -0.68
CA ASN A 300 13.57 15.88 -1.54
C ASN A 300 12.95 14.53 -1.17
N ARG A 301 13.78 13.54 -0.80
CA ARG A 301 13.29 12.25 -0.30
C ARG A 301 12.58 12.40 1.05
N THR A 302 13.12 13.22 1.95
CA THR A 302 12.51 13.53 3.25
C THR A 302 11.14 14.21 3.06
N ASP A 303 11.06 15.19 2.16
CA ASP A 303 9.83 15.89 1.82
C ASP A 303 8.77 14.94 1.22
N TYR A 304 9.20 13.96 0.41
CA TYR A 304 8.34 12.89 -0.08
C TYR A 304 7.74 12.07 1.08
N VAL A 305 8.56 11.65 2.04
CA VAL A 305 8.08 10.87 3.21
C VAL A 305 7.08 11.68 4.02
N LEU A 306 7.39 12.94 4.31
CA LEU A 306 6.47 13.83 5.04
C LEU A 306 5.13 13.99 4.32
N ARG A 307 5.17 14.07 2.99
CA ARG A 307 3.95 14.11 2.17
C ARG A 307 3.17 12.80 2.27
N GLN A 308 3.83 11.63 2.23
CA GLN A 308 3.16 10.34 2.44
C GLN A 308 2.53 10.23 3.84
N MET A 309 3.24 10.65 4.88
CA MET A 309 2.69 10.66 6.25
C MET A 309 1.41 11.49 6.34
N ARG A 310 1.38 12.65 5.66
CA ARG A 310 0.19 13.50 5.60
C ARG A 310 -0.94 12.87 4.78
N GLU A 311 -0.63 12.33 3.60
CA GLU A 311 -1.61 11.68 2.71
C GLU A 311 -2.27 10.46 3.39
N ASN A 312 -1.53 9.76 4.25
CA ASN A 312 -2.03 8.65 5.05
C ASN A 312 -2.70 9.08 6.38
N GLY A 313 -2.85 10.39 6.64
CA GLY A 313 -3.51 10.90 7.85
C GLY A 313 -2.71 10.75 9.15
N LEU A 314 -1.42 10.39 9.08
CA LEU A 314 -0.55 10.18 10.24
C LEU A 314 -0.04 11.50 10.85
N ILE A 315 -0.14 12.60 10.10
CA ILE A 315 0.15 13.97 10.57
C ILE A 315 -0.89 14.96 10.02
N THR A 316 -1.26 15.96 10.84
CA THR A 316 -2.33 16.93 10.52
C THR A 316 -1.86 18.18 9.77
N VAL A 317 -0.68 18.74 10.08
CA VAL A 317 -0.18 19.98 9.46
C VAL A 317 1.28 19.85 9.04
N TYR A 318 1.55 20.18 7.78
CA TYR A 318 2.89 20.38 7.25
C TYR A 318 3.19 21.87 7.14
N ARG A 319 4.00 22.41 8.05
CA ARG A 319 4.81 23.59 7.73
C ARG A 319 6.06 23.05 7.09
N ARG A 320 6.41 23.47 5.87
CA ARG A 320 7.66 23.13 5.18
C ARG A 320 8.81 23.37 6.16
N ALA A 321 9.22 22.32 6.88
CA ALA A 321 10.22 22.46 7.91
C ALA A 321 11.50 22.87 7.19
N ARG A 322 12.15 23.94 7.67
CA ARG A 322 13.40 24.43 7.08
C ARG A 322 14.31 23.23 6.76
N PRO A 323 14.91 23.16 5.56
CA PRO A 323 15.86 22.10 5.24
C PRO A 323 16.82 21.92 6.40
N LEU A 324 17.15 20.66 6.75
CA LEU A 324 18.26 20.46 7.66
C LEU A 324 19.49 21.08 6.98
N ASP A 325 20.24 21.90 7.70
CA ASP A 325 21.51 22.45 7.25
C ASP A 325 22.64 21.54 7.73
N SER A 326 23.75 21.53 6.99
CA SER A 326 25.04 20.94 7.33
C SER A 326 25.52 21.20 8.77
N LYS A 327 25.04 22.25 9.44
CA LYS A 327 25.35 22.53 10.86
C LYS A 327 24.61 21.62 11.85
N ARG A 328 23.50 20.97 11.46
CA ARG A 328 22.67 20.12 12.33
C ARG A 328 22.97 18.62 12.21
N ILE A 329 23.51 18.18 11.08
CA ILE A 329 23.90 16.77 10.83
C ILE A 329 25.36 16.55 11.31
N GLY A 330 26.05 17.62 11.73
CA GLY A 330 27.51 17.69 11.77
C GLY A 330 28.03 18.24 13.08
N LYS A 331 27.95 17.44 14.12
CA LYS A 331 28.83 17.58 15.29
C LYS A 331 29.44 16.26 15.74
N ILE A 332 29.51 15.25 14.85
CA ILE A 332 29.97 13.90 15.19
C ILE A 332 30.93 13.39 14.11
N SER A 333 32.00 14.14 13.91
CA SER A 333 33.26 13.62 13.39
C SER A 333 34.33 13.50 14.49
N GLY A 334 33.95 13.61 15.77
CA GLY A 334 34.90 13.54 16.88
C GLY A 334 34.35 13.25 18.29
N VAL A 335 33.08 12.83 18.45
CA VAL A 335 32.48 12.68 19.80
C VAL A 335 32.71 11.31 20.44
N TYR A 336 33.14 10.28 19.69
CA TYR A 336 33.73 9.08 20.34
C TYR A 336 35.07 9.40 21.02
N GLY A 337 35.68 10.56 20.72
CA GLY A 337 36.82 11.08 21.45
C GLY A 337 36.48 11.76 22.78
N TYR A 338 35.22 12.15 23.07
CA TYR A 338 34.93 12.95 24.27
C TYR A 338 34.79 12.12 25.55
N VAL A 339 34.33 10.86 25.48
CA VAL A 339 34.39 9.95 26.63
C VAL A 339 35.86 9.57 26.91
N CYS A 340 36.66 9.39 25.87
CA CYS A 340 38.09 9.12 25.98
C CYS A 340 38.90 10.34 26.49
N LEU A 341 38.60 11.58 26.06
CA LEU A 341 39.30 12.78 26.53
C LEU A 341 38.91 13.14 27.97
N SER A 342 37.66 12.91 28.37
CA SER A 342 37.21 13.12 29.76
C SER A 342 37.88 12.12 30.70
N ALA A 343 37.99 10.85 30.30
CA ALA A 343 38.71 9.82 31.05
C ALA A 343 40.23 10.05 31.07
N LEU A 344 40.84 10.41 29.94
CA LEU A 344 42.29 10.70 29.84
C LEU A 344 42.68 11.99 30.59
N CYS A 345 41.84 13.01 30.61
CA CYS A 345 42.09 14.24 31.38
C CYS A 345 41.98 13.99 32.89
N ARG A 346 41.05 13.12 33.32
CA ARG A 346 40.89 12.73 34.73
C ARG A 346 42.04 11.83 35.20
N ILE A 347 42.54 10.91 34.37
CA ILE A 347 43.74 10.08 34.66
C ILE A 347 45.01 10.95 34.77
N ARG A 348 45.14 11.99 33.94
CA ARG A 348 46.31 12.90 33.97
C ARG A 348 46.33 13.80 35.21
N HIS A 349 45.17 14.18 35.74
CA HIS A 349 45.08 14.89 37.03
C HIS A 349 45.33 13.98 38.23
N GLN A 350 44.89 12.71 38.18
CA GLN A 350 45.08 11.76 39.28
C GLN A 350 46.55 11.32 39.45
N ARG A 351 47.35 11.35 38.37
CA ARG A 351 48.82 11.12 38.42
C ARG A 351 49.64 12.34 38.86
N ARG A 352 49.10 13.57 38.80
CA ARG A 352 49.80 14.78 39.28
C ARG A 352 49.57 15.11 40.76
N GLY A 353 48.63 14.42 41.41
CA GLY A 353 48.29 14.61 42.83
C GLY A 353 48.86 13.55 43.78
N ARG A 354 49.70 12.62 43.32
CA ARG A 354 50.40 11.66 44.19
C ARG A 354 51.89 11.93 44.14
N SER A 355 52.36 12.84 45.00
CA SER A 355 53.70 12.74 45.56
C SER A 355 53.76 11.43 46.36
N LEU A 356 54.58 10.50 45.90
CA LEU A 356 54.88 9.26 46.63
C LEU A 356 55.68 9.62 47.90
N PRO A 357 55.34 9.09 49.09
CA PRO A 357 56.29 8.97 50.19
C PRO A 357 57.35 7.90 49.89
#